data_AF-A0A3D4KVL8-F1
#
_entry.id   AF-A0A3D4KVL8-F1
#
_cell.length_a   1.000
_cell.length_b   1.000
_cell.length_c   1.000
_cell.angle_alpha   90.00
_cell.angle_beta   90.00
_cell.angle_gamma   90.00
#
_symmetry.space_group_name_H-M   'P 1'
#
loop_
_entity.id
_entity.type
_entity.pdbx_description
1 polymer ?
#
loop_
_entity_poly.entity_id
_entity_poly.type
_entity_poly.pdbx_seq_one_letter_code
_entity_poly.pdbx_strand_id
1 'polypeptide(L)'
;MQIDFHYYATYCAAFIAGYSHEESLDIAYSAQFVDECSRTLLAKVKGPSNAATTQLQLELMDARTDPVGLQDITRIWSSFHFLPRDLYAVKEKCSRHYLDKYRLICGPNGDLVVKAVELAKGRTLQSVGIAMHVLADTWAHANFAGTPSLVINNTNYVFYELFPEGDGFCEKQITFRHKTSAPDDLENSIYTNSLYQRNENTIMNLGHGRAGHLPDYSFVRYRYLPAWGDYEEIIKDNPEDYTKAFTQMIYALKYLRGENDVFEKDV
;
A
#
# COMPACT_ATOMS: atom_id res chain seq x y z
N MET A 1 -5.92 -7.73 -6.98
CA MET A 1 -6.20 -6.37 -7.43
C MET A 1 -7.62 -6.05 -6.98
N GLN A 2 -7.75 -5.18 -5.99
CA GLN A 2 -9.03 -4.71 -5.48
C GLN A 2 -9.40 -3.45 -6.28
N ILE A 3 -10.13 -3.62 -7.39
CA ILE A 3 -10.56 -2.51 -8.26
C ILE A 3 -11.42 -1.48 -7.51
N ASP A 4 -12.03 -1.93 -6.42
CA ASP A 4 -12.93 -1.23 -5.52
C ASP A 4 -12.42 0.16 -5.14
N PHE A 5 -11.17 0.27 -4.67
CA PHE A 5 -10.66 1.55 -4.18
C PHE A 5 -9.88 2.31 -5.25
N HIS A 6 -8.88 1.68 -5.88
CA HIS A 6 -8.01 2.36 -6.84
C HIS A 6 -8.74 2.85 -8.09
N TYR A 7 -9.82 2.19 -8.50
CA TYR A 7 -10.65 2.65 -9.62
C TYR A 7 -11.91 3.38 -9.14
N TYR A 8 -12.82 2.71 -8.43
CA TYR A 8 -14.13 3.30 -8.14
C TYR A 8 -14.07 4.44 -7.12
N ALA A 9 -13.31 4.29 -6.03
CA ALA A 9 -13.15 5.38 -5.08
C ALA A 9 -12.40 6.57 -5.70
N THR A 10 -11.36 6.31 -6.51
CA THR A 10 -10.68 7.37 -7.30
C THR A 10 -11.63 8.12 -8.23
N TYR A 11 -12.46 7.40 -8.98
CA TYR A 11 -13.48 8.01 -9.85
C TYR A 11 -14.43 8.90 -9.04
N CYS A 12 -14.96 8.39 -7.94
CA CYS A 12 -15.89 9.14 -7.09
C CYS A 12 -15.22 10.36 -6.46
N ALA A 13 -13.98 10.24 -5.99
CA ALA A 13 -13.22 11.34 -5.42
C ALA A 13 -12.98 12.45 -6.46
N ALA A 14 -12.57 12.08 -7.68
CA ALA A 14 -12.39 13.01 -8.79
C ALA A 14 -13.69 13.74 -9.15
N PHE A 15 -14.79 13.00 -9.26
CA PHE A 15 -16.09 13.59 -9.57
C PHE A 15 -16.56 14.56 -8.49
N ILE A 16 -16.41 14.20 -7.21
CA ILE A 16 -16.74 15.07 -6.06
C ILE A 16 -15.83 16.31 -6.02
N ALA A 17 -14.57 16.17 -6.43
CA ALA A 17 -13.64 17.29 -6.56
C ALA A 17 -13.92 18.18 -7.78
N GLY A 18 -14.96 17.89 -8.57
CA GLY A 18 -15.44 18.74 -9.66
C GLY A 18 -14.86 18.44 -11.05
N TYR A 19 -14.12 17.33 -11.21
CA TYR A 19 -13.71 16.85 -12.53
C TYR A 19 -14.92 16.38 -13.34
N SER A 20 -14.85 16.50 -14.67
CA SER A 20 -15.90 15.96 -15.55
C SER A 20 -15.98 14.44 -15.43
N HIS A 21 -17.05 13.84 -15.96
CA HIS A 21 -17.17 12.39 -16.03
C HIS A 21 -15.98 11.75 -16.77
N GLU A 22 -15.63 12.31 -17.93
CA GLU A 22 -14.53 11.86 -18.79
C GLU A 22 -13.18 12.01 -18.09
N GLU A 23 -12.94 13.16 -17.45
CA GLU A 23 -11.69 13.38 -16.69
C GLU A 23 -11.58 12.42 -15.51
N SER A 24 -12.69 12.17 -14.81
CA SER A 24 -12.74 11.24 -13.67
C SER A 24 -12.45 9.80 -14.10
N LEU A 25 -12.93 9.39 -15.28
CA LEU A 25 -12.58 8.11 -15.88
C LEU A 25 -11.09 8.04 -16.18
N ASP A 26 -10.51 9.05 -16.83
CA ASP A 26 -9.07 9.07 -17.15
C ASP A 26 -8.19 8.97 -15.90
N ILE A 27 -8.55 9.69 -14.83
CA ILE A 27 -7.85 9.61 -13.53
C ILE A 27 -7.98 8.21 -12.94
N ALA A 28 -9.20 7.64 -12.90
CA ALA A 28 -9.45 6.32 -12.33
C ALA A 28 -8.75 5.19 -13.11
N TYR A 29 -8.79 5.22 -14.44
CA TYR A 29 -8.05 4.27 -15.28
C TYR A 29 -6.54 4.37 -15.01
N SER A 30 -6.03 5.59 -14.87
CA SER A 30 -4.59 5.81 -14.65
C SER A 30 -4.13 5.37 -13.26
N ALA A 31 -4.98 5.53 -12.23
CA ALA A 31 -4.74 4.98 -10.91
C ALA A 31 -4.72 3.44 -10.97
N GLN A 32 -5.76 2.82 -11.53
CA GLN A 32 -5.84 1.36 -11.65
C GLN A 32 -4.69 0.77 -12.47
N PHE A 33 -4.22 1.49 -13.49
CA PHE A 33 -3.11 1.04 -14.32
C PHE A 33 -1.81 0.82 -13.54
N VAL A 34 -1.63 1.48 -12.39
CA VAL A 34 -0.45 1.29 -11.52
C VAL A 34 -0.37 -0.18 -11.03
N ASP A 35 -1.50 -0.80 -10.71
CA ASP A 35 -1.58 -2.21 -10.32
C ASP A 35 -1.42 -3.20 -11.49
N GLU A 36 -1.58 -2.73 -12.73
CA GLU A 36 -1.56 -3.57 -13.93
C GLU A 36 -0.26 -3.46 -14.73
N CYS A 37 0.47 -2.35 -14.56
CA CYS A 37 1.69 -1.99 -15.30
C CYS A 37 2.90 -2.81 -14.88
N SER A 38 2.86 -4.10 -15.22
CA SER A 38 3.95 -5.07 -15.11
C SER A 38 4.91 -4.98 -16.29
N ARG A 39 6.11 -5.56 -16.15
CA ARG A 39 7.06 -5.67 -17.29
C ARG A 39 6.49 -6.50 -18.41
N THR A 40 5.75 -7.55 -18.07
CA THR A 40 5.04 -8.40 -19.01
C THR A 40 4.01 -7.61 -19.82
N LEU A 41 3.22 -6.74 -19.17
CA LEU A 41 2.27 -5.88 -19.88
C LEU A 41 3.01 -4.89 -20.78
N LEU A 42 4.01 -4.20 -20.26
CA LEU A 42 4.82 -3.24 -21.01
C LEU A 42 5.47 -3.86 -22.25
N ALA A 43 6.01 -5.08 -22.14
CA ALA A 43 6.58 -5.79 -23.28
C ALA A 43 5.53 -6.04 -24.39
N LYS A 44 4.30 -6.41 -24.03
CA LYS A 44 3.20 -6.63 -25.00
C LYS A 44 2.84 -5.34 -25.75
N VAL A 45 2.83 -4.21 -25.06
CA VAL A 45 2.51 -2.89 -25.66
C VAL A 45 3.73 -2.14 -26.17
N LYS A 46 4.92 -2.76 -26.18
CA LYS A 46 6.21 -2.15 -26.57
C LYS A 46 6.57 -0.90 -25.76
N GLY A 47 6.13 -0.85 -24.51
CA GLY A 47 6.49 0.17 -23.53
C GLY A 47 7.86 -0.09 -22.87
N PRO A 48 8.43 0.93 -22.22
CA PRO A 48 9.75 0.83 -21.59
C PRO A 48 9.66 0.03 -20.28
N SER A 49 10.46 -1.03 -20.13
CA SER A 49 10.38 -1.97 -18.99
C SER A 49 10.70 -1.34 -17.62
N ASN A 50 11.42 -0.22 -17.58
CA ASN A 50 11.71 0.54 -16.36
C ASN A 50 10.51 1.37 -15.88
N ALA A 51 9.46 1.53 -16.69
CA ALA A 51 8.21 2.17 -16.29
C ALA A 51 7.26 1.23 -15.54
N ALA A 52 7.66 -0.03 -15.30
CA ALA A 52 6.86 -0.95 -14.50
C ALA A 52 6.65 -0.40 -13.08
N THR A 53 5.40 -0.45 -12.63
CA THR A 53 4.95 0.01 -11.30
C THR A 53 4.47 -1.13 -10.43
N THR A 54 4.22 -2.30 -11.01
CA THR A 54 3.92 -3.54 -10.29
C THR A 54 4.75 -4.72 -10.81
N GLN A 55 4.67 -5.87 -10.14
CA GLN A 55 5.27 -7.13 -10.59
C GLN A 55 4.28 -8.29 -10.43
N LEU A 56 4.17 -9.11 -11.46
CA LEU A 56 3.39 -10.36 -11.40
C LEU A 56 4.07 -11.37 -10.47
N GLN A 57 3.30 -12.32 -9.94
CA GLN A 57 3.85 -13.39 -9.09
C GLN A 57 4.99 -14.15 -9.77
N LEU A 58 4.85 -14.48 -11.06
CA LEU A 58 5.92 -15.13 -11.84
C LEU A 58 7.16 -14.23 -11.98
N GLU A 59 6.98 -12.92 -12.19
CA GLU A 59 8.10 -11.98 -12.27
C GLU A 59 8.84 -11.85 -10.94
N LEU A 60 8.12 -11.94 -9.81
CA LEU A 60 8.72 -11.96 -8.47
C LEU A 60 9.44 -13.27 -8.17
N MET A 61 8.94 -14.41 -8.65
CA MET A 61 9.61 -15.72 -8.49
C MET A 61 10.97 -15.75 -9.20
N ASP A 62 11.08 -15.07 -10.34
CA ASP A 62 12.34 -14.93 -11.10
C ASP A 62 13.19 -13.72 -10.65
N ALA A 63 12.71 -12.93 -9.69
CA ALA A 63 13.42 -11.73 -9.24
C ALA A 63 14.69 -12.08 -8.45
N ARG A 64 15.76 -11.35 -8.75
CA ARG A 64 17.01 -11.43 -7.97
C ARG A 64 16.79 -10.86 -6.58
N THR A 65 17.38 -11.51 -5.57
CA THR A 65 17.34 -11.03 -4.16
C THR A 65 18.72 -10.58 -3.66
N ASP A 66 19.63 -10.27 -4.59
CA ASP A 66 20.88 -9.57 -4.29
C ASP A 66 20.66 -8.05 -4.26
N PRO A 67 21.67 -7.22 -3.92
CA PRO A 67 21.47 -5.78 -3.75
C PRO A 67 20.84 -5.07 -4.96
N VAL A 68 21.17 -5.50 -6.19
CA VAL A 68 20.62 -4.88 -7.41
C VAL A 68 19.16 -5.28 -7.61
N GLY A 69 18.85 -6.57 -7.41
CA GLY A 69 17.46 -7.03 -7.50
C GLY A 69 16.56 -6.44 -6.42
N LEU A 70 17.06 -6.31 -5.20
CA LEU A 70 16.33 -5.66 -4.11
C LEU A 70 16.08 -4.17 -4.37
N GLN A 71 17.05 -3.45 -4.96
CA GLN A 71 16.85 -2.07 -5.38
C GLN A 71 15.76 -1.96 -6.44
N ASP A 72 15.71 -2.89 -7.40
CA ASP A 72 14.66 -2.88 -8.43
C ASP A 72 13.27 -3.17 -7.85
N ILE A 73 13.14 -4.16 -6.96
CA ILE A 73 11.90 -4.43 -6.23
C ILE A 73 11.49 -3.19 -5.42
N THR A 74 12.42 -2.62 -4.65
CA THR A 74 12.16 -1.44 -3.80
C THR A 74 11.72 -0.25 -4.64
N ARG A 75 12.36 0.00 -5.79
CA ARG A 75 12.00 1.08 -6.72
C ARG A 75 10.55 0.94 -7.20
N ILE A 76 10.10 -0.28 -7.49
CA ILE A 76 8.72 -0.54 -7.93
C ILE A 76 7.77 -0.42 -6.73
N TRP A 77 7.94 -1.27 -5.73
CA TRP A 77 6.96 -1.43 -4.66
C TRP A 77 6.93 -0.25 -3.69
N SER A 78 8.09 0.27 -3.26
CA SER A 78 8.11 1.41 -2.31
C SER A 78 7.71 2.73 -2.96
N SER A 79 7.87 2.90 -4.27
CA SER A 79 7.47 4.17 -4.92
C SER A 79 5.99 4.23 -5.24
N PHE A 80 5.37 3.08 -5.55
CA PHE A 80 4.00 3.04 -6.05
C PHE A 80 2.97 2.48 -5.05
N HIS A 81 3.38 1.55 -4.18
CA HIS A 81 2.47 0.82 -3.29
C HIS A 81 2.78 0.99 -1.79
N PHE A 82 4.01 1.33 -1.43
CA PHE A 82 4.43 1.41 -0.03
C PHE A 82 5.26 2.67 0.20
N LEU A 83 4.72 3.83 -0.16
CA LEU A 83 5.45 5.10 -0.07
C LEU A 83 5.86 5.37 1.38
N PRO A 84 7.18 5.48 1.68
CA PRO A 84 7.63 5.63 3.05
C PRO A 84 7.11 6.92 3.70
N ARG A 85 6.69 6.81 4.96
CA ARG A 85 6.20 7.98 5.71
C ARG A 85 7.33 8.96 6.04
N ASP A 86 8.44 8.44 6.55
CA ASP A 86 9.59 9.23 7.01
C ASP A 86 10.93 8.54 6.72
N LEU A 87 11.61 9.02 5.67
CA LEU A 87 12.95 8.57 5.29
C LEU A 87 14.04 8.97 6.29
N TYR A 88 13.74 9.85 7.23
CA TYR A 88 14.67 10.37 8.23
C TYR A 88 14.37 9.85 9.63
N ALA A 89 13.40 8.94 9.78
CA ALA A 89 13.02 8.34 11.05
C ALA A 89 14.24 7.86 11.83
N VAL A 90 14.20 8.06 13.15
CA VAL A 90 15.27 7.68 14.08
C VAL A 90 14.69 6.67 15.07
N LYS A 91 15.39 5.54 15.22
CA LYS A 91 15.15 4.57 16.29
C LYS A 91 16.46 4.39 17.06
N GLU A 92 16.41 4.54 18.37
CA GLU A 92 17.59 4.35 19.21
C GLU A 92 17.99 2.87 19.28
N LYS A 93 19.26 2.61 19.59
CA LYS A 93 19.78 1.26 19.88
C LYS A 93 19.60 0.23 18.75
N CYS A 94 19.45 0.66 17.50
CA CYS A 94 19.43 -0.23 16.34
C CYS A 94 20.66 -0.05 15.43
N SER A 95 20.99 -1.09 14.65
CA SER A 95 22.04 -1.01 13.64
C SER A 95 21.64 -0.09 12.49
N ARG A 96 22.63 0.43 11.75
CA ARG A 96 22.36 1.26 10.56
C ARG A 96 21.53 0.51 9.51
N HIS A 97 21.86 -0.76 9.27
CA HIS A 97 21.15 -1.61 8.31
C HIS A 97 19.68 -1.83 8.69
N TYR A 98 19.38 -1.99 9.98
CA TYR A 98 17.99 -2.05 10.46
C TYR A 98 17.29 -0.70 10.24
N LEU A 99 17.95 0.41 10.59
CA LEU A 99 17.37 1.74 10.47
C LEU A 99 17.05 2.11 9.02
N ASP A 100 17.89 1.72 8.06
CA ASP A 100 17.64 1.94 6.63
C ASP A 100 16.36 1.23 6.15
N LYS A 101 15.99 0.09 6.75
CA LYS A 101 14.73 -0.62 6.46
C LYS A 101 13.54 -0.03 7.21
N TYR A 102 13.74 0.34 8.47
CA TYR A 102 12.72 1.00 9.28
C TYR A 102 12.19 2.28 8.61
N ARG A 103 13.09 3.04 7.98
CA ARG A 103 12.75 4.25 7.21
C ARG A 103 11.93 4.00 5.95
N LEU A 104 11.79 2.75 5.50
CA LEU A 104 10.96 2.36 4.36
C LEU A 104 9.55 1.95 4.77
N ILE A 105 9.20 2.04 6.06
CA ILE A 105 7.83 1.79 6.52
C ILE A 105 6.90 2.82 5.87
N CYS A 106 5.93 2.30 5.14
CA CYS A 106 4.85 3.04 4.52
C CYS A 106 3.93 3.64 5.58
N GLY A 107 3.39 4.82 5.29
CA GLY A 107 2.32 5.39 6.07
C GLY A 107 1.84 6.73 5.50
N PRO A 108 0.63 7.15 5.90
CA PRO A 108 0.04 8.38 5.41
C PRO A 108 0.74 9.61 5.98
N ASN A 109 0.41 10.77 5.42
CA ASN A 109 0.76 12.09 5.96
C ASN A 109 2.29 12.31 6.07
N GLY A 110 3.07 11.63 5.24
CA GLY A 110 4.52 11.83 5.08
C GLY A 110 4.88 12.98 4.13
N ASP A 111 6.12 13.45 4.16
CA ASP A 111 6.61 14.44 3.18
C ASP A 111 6.60 13.91 1.74
N LEU A 112 6.79 12.60 1.57
CA LEU A 112 6.83 11.99 0.25
C LEU A 112 5.46 12.01 -0.43
N VAL A 113 4.36 11.77 0.31
CA VAL A 113 3.02 11.79 -0.31
C VAL A 113 2.63 13.19 -0.75
N VAL A 114 3.01 14.22 0.03
CA VAL A 114 2.83 15.62 -0.37
C VAL A 114 3.58 15.90 -1.66
N LYS A 115 4.86 15.54 -1.73
CA LYS A 115 5.67 15.71 -2.95
C LYS A 115 5.08 14.94 -4.14
N ALA A 116 4.56 13.73 -3.93
CA ALA A 116 3.94 12.94 -4.99
C ALA A 116 2.71 13.67 -5.58
N VAL A 117 1.86 14.23 -4.72
CA VAL A 117 0.72 15.06 -5.15
C VAL A 117 1.20 16.34 -5.83
N GLU A 118 2.13 17.08 -5.24
CA GLU A 118 2.68 18.31 -5.82
C GLU A 118 3.29 18.11 -7.21
N LEU A 119 3.98 16.97 -7.43
CA LEU A 119 4.55 16.63 -8.74
C LEU A 119 3.49 16.47 -9.83
N ALA A 120 2.25 16.13 -9.47
CA ALA A 120 1.13 16.04 -10.41
C ALA A 120 0.48 17.40 -10.73
N LYS A 121 0.77 18.46 -9.97
CA LYS A 121 0.17 19.80 -10.20
C LYS A 121 0.59 20.36 -11.55
N GLY A 122 -0.39 20.75 -12.37
CA GLY A 122 -0.18 21.23 -13.74
C GLY A 122 0.33 20.17 -14.74
N ARG A 123 0.24 18.88 -14.38
CA ARG A 123 0.55 17.75 -15.27
C ARG A 123 -0.72 17.15 -15.87
N THR A 124 -0.57 16.04 -16.59
CA THR A 124 -1.69 15.35 -17.24
C THR A 124 -2.55 14.59 -16.22
N LEU A 125 -3.80 14.27 -16.59
CA LEU A 125 -4.71 13.48 -15.76
C LEU A 125 -4.12 12.11 -15.38
N GLN A 126 -3.25 11.55 -16.23
CA GLN A 126 -2.54 10.31 -15.92
C GLN A 126 -1.59 10.48 -14.73
N SER A 127 -0.88 11.61 -14.64
CA SER A 127 -0.04 11.92 -13.46
C SER A 127 -0.89 12.11 -12.20
N VAL A 128 -2.07 12.70 -12.34
CA VAL A 128 -3.04 12.84 -11.24
C VAL A 128 -3.50 11.46 -10.76
N GLY A 129 -3.91 10.56 -11.66
CA GLY A 129 -4.31 9.20 -11.31
C GLY A 129 -3.21 8.41 -10.61
N ILE A 130 -1.97 8.48 -11.11
CA ILE A 130 -0.82 7.84 -10.44
C ILE A 130 -0.62 8.39 -9.03
N ALA A 131 -0.69 9.72 -8.85
CA ALA A 131 -0.55 10.32 -7.52
C ALA A 131 -1.67 9.89 -6.56
N MET A 132 -2.91 9.75 -7.05
CA MET A 132 -4.04 9.29 -6.25
C MET A 132 -3.89 7.83 -5.82
N HIS A 133 -3.40 6.96 -6.71
CA HIS A 133 -3.04 5.58 -6.36
C HIS A 133 -2.04 5.55 -5.20
N VAL A 134 -0.92 6.27 -5.36
CA VAL A 134 0.15 6.28 -4.37
C VAL A 134 -0.35 6.82 -3.02
N LEU A 135 -1.17 7.88 -3.03
CA LEU A 135 -1.75 8.45 -1.83
C LEU A 135 -2.65 7.43 -1.12
N ALA A 136 -3.56 6.77 -1.85
CA ALA A 136 -4.44 5.75 -1.28
C ALA A 136 -3.64 4.62 -0.60
N ASP A 137 -2.59 4.14 -1.28
CA ASP A 137 -1.74 3.07 -0.77
C ASP A 137 -0.94 3.46 0.48
N THR A 138 -0.70 4.76 0.71
CA THR A 138 -0.08 5.20 1.97
C THR A 138 -0.93 4.87 3.20
N TRP A 139 -2.26 4.85 3.06
CA TRP A 139 -3.20 4.46 4.10
C TRP A 139 -3.36 2.94 4.15
N ALA A 140 -3.72 2.32 3.02
CA ALA A 140 -3.99 0.89 2.95
C ALA A 140 -2.78 0.06 3.39
N HIS A 141 -1.57 0.46 3.01
CA HIS A 141 -0.34 -0.29 3.28
C HIS A 141 0.51 0.29 4.40
N ALA A 142 -0.05 1.21 5.19
CA ALA A 142 0.59 1.71 6.40
C ALA A 142 1.12 0.57 7.25
N ASN A 143 2.29 0.76 7.87
CA ASN A 143 2.97 -0.18 8.78
C ASN A 143 3.70 -1.36 8.12
N PHE A 144 3.78 -1.38 6.78
CA PHE A 144 4.56 -2.35 5.99
C PHE A 144 5.53 -1.62 5.05
N ALA A 145 6.48 -2.33 4.44
CA ALA A 145 7.46 -1.77 3.53
C ALA A 145 7.47 -2.49 2.18
N GLY A 146 7.60 -1.70 1.11
CA GLY A 146 7.67 -2.18 -0.28
C GLY A 146 9.05 -2.70 -0.65
N THR A 147 9.68 -3.45 0.25
CA THR A 147 10.96 -4.12 0.04
C THR A 147 10.96 -5.43 0.82
N PRO A 148 11.65 -6.49 0.35
CA PRO A 148 11.82 -7.70 1.13
C PRO A 148 12.48 -7.43 2.49
N SER A 149 11.73 -7.63 3.57
CA SER A 149 12.25 -7.49 4.93
C SER A 149 11.47 -8.33 5.94
N LEU A 150 12.13 -9.33 6.54
CA LEU A 150 11.53 -10.11 7.61
C LEU A 150 11.30 -9.25 8.86
N VAL A 151 12.23 -8.34 9.19
CA VAL A 151 12.10 -7.53 10.40
C VAL A 151 11.00 -6.47 10.33
N ILE A 152 10.62 -6.02 9.14
CA ILE A 152 9.55 -5.03 8.95
C ILE A 152 8.20 -5.70 8.65
N ASN A 153 8.16 -6.59 7.66
CA ASN A 153 6.91 -7.07 7.08
C ASN A 153 6.32 -8.32 7.74
N ASN A 154 7.08 -8.94 8.65
CA ASN A 154 6.61 -10.15 9.30
C ASN A 154 5.65 -9.85 10.44
N THR A 155 4.66 -10.72 10.56
CA THR A 155 3.70 -10.75 11.66
C THR A 155 3.80 -12.08 12.40
N ASN A 156 3.40 -12.09 13.68
CA ASN A 156 3.47 -13.27 14.54
C ASN A 156 2.09 -13.96 14.67
N TYR A 157 1.94 -14.88 15.63
CA TYR A 157 0.70 -15.62 15.87
C TYR A 157 -0.36 -14.79 16.64
N VAL A 158 0.00 -13.60 17.11
CA VAL A 158 -0.93 -12.64 17.74
C VAL A 158 -1.47 -11.76 16.61
N PHE A 159 -2.54 -12.25 16.00
CA PHE A 159 -3.23 -11.57 14.91
C PHE A 159 -4.72 -11.86 15.04
N TYR A 160 -5.51 -10.81 15.26
CA TYR A 160 -6.94 -10.93 15.54
C TYR A 160 -7.73 -9.97 14.67
N GLU A 161 -8.82 -10.47 14.11
CA GLU A 161 -9.85 -9.67 13.47
C GLU A 161 -10.81 -9.15 14.55
N LEU A 162 -11.26 -7.91 14.40
CA LEU A 162 -12.08 -7.18 15.34
C LEU A 162 -13.45 -6.91 14.73
N PHE A 163 -14.48 -7.54 15.26
CA PHE A 163 -15.87 -7.36 14.81
C PHE A 163 -16.63 -6.45 15.78
N PRO A 164 -17.39 -5.45 15.28
CA PRO A 164 -18.20 -4.60 16.15
C PRO A 164 -19.21 -5.41 16.98
N GLU A 165 -19.23 -5.20 18.29
CA GLU A 165 -20.20 -5.80 19.22
C GLU A 165 -20.63 -4.76 20.26
N GLY A 166 -21.85 -4.22 20.13
CA GLY A 166 -22.34 -3.12 20.97
C GLY A 166 -21.46 -1.87 20.82
N ASP A 167 -20.96 -1.36 21.95
CA ASP A 167 -20.03 -0.21 21.99
C ASP A 167 -18.55 -0.63 21.87
N GLY A 168 -18.25 -1.92 21.67
CA GLY A 168 -16.90 -2.47 21.64
C GLY A 168 -16.63 -3.40 20.45
N PHE A 169 -15.64 -4.27 20.61
CA PHE A 169 -15.25 -5.26 19.61
C PHE A 169 -15.15 -6.65 20.23
N CYS A 170 -15.65 -7.65 19.51
CA CYS A 170 -15.28 -9.04 19.76
C CYS A 170 -14.11 -9.44 18.85
N GLU A 171 -13.25 -10.32 19.34
CA GLU A 171 -12.02 -10.68 18.66
C GLU A 171 -12.05 -12.12 18.17
N LYS A 172 -11.58 -12.34 16.95
CA LYS A 172 -11.38 -13.67 16.39
C LYS A 172 -9.96 -13.83 15.93
N GLN A 173 -9.29 -14.88 16.39
CA GLN A 173 -7.92 -15.14 15.97
C GLN A 173 -7.91 -15.50 14.48
N ILE A 174 -7.04 -14.82 13.72
CA ILE A 174 -6.90 -15.05 12.29
C ILE A 174 -6.11 -16.32 12.04
N THR A 175 -6.63 -17.17 11.16
CA THR A 175 -5.91 -18.35 10.66
C THR A 175 -5.30 -18.07 9.31
N PHE A 176 -3.98 -18.09 9.23
CA PHE A 176 -3.30 -17.99 7.94
C PHE A 176 -3.05 -19.36 7.31
N ARG A 177 -3.31 -19.47 6.00
CA ARG A 177 -3.00 -20.64 5.18
C ARG A 177 -2.15 -20.25 3.98
N HIS A 178 -1.53 -21.25 3.36
CA HIS A 178 -0.59 -21.05 2.24
C HIS A 178 -1.14 -21.55 0.89
N LYS A 179 -2.41 -21.90 0.83
CA LYS A 179 -3.05 -22.42 -0.38
C LYS A 179 -3.54 -21.26 -1.25
N THR A 180 -2.67 -20.78 -2.15
CA THR A 180 -2.93 -19.65 -3.06
C THR A 180 -4.10 -19.86 -4.02
N SER A 181 -4.56 -21.09 -4.22
CA SER A 181 -5.69 -21.41 -5.10
C SER A 181 -7.06 -21.30 -4.44
N ALA A 182 -7.14 -21.07 -3.14
CA ALA A 182 -8.40 -20.97 -2.42
C ALA A 182 -8.67 -19.51 -2.00
N PRO A 183 -9.85 -18.93 -2.32
CA PRO A 183 -10.20 -17.57 -1.93
C PRO A 183 -10.32 -17.47 -0.41
N ASP A 184 -9.95 -16.32 0.16
CA ASP A 184 -10.03 -16.09 1.61
C ASP A 184 -11.45 -16.36 2.12
N ASP A 185 -11.54 -16.95 3.31
CA ASP A 185 -12.80 -17.28 3.98
C ASP A 185 -13.03 -16.25 5.09
N LEU A 186 -13.73 -15.20 4.70
CA LEU A 186 -14.03 -14.04 5.54
C LEU A 186 -14.92 -14.40 6.73
N GLU A 187 -15.82 -15.36 6.58
CA GLU A 187 -16.71 -15.80 7.67
C GLU A 187 -15.93 -16.47 8.79
N ASN A 188 -14.90 -17.24 8.42
CA ASN A 188 -14.08 -17.99 9.36
C ASN A 188 -12.75 -17.31 9.74
N SER A 189 -12.51 -16.07 9.28
CA SER A 189 -11.24 -15.34 9.48
C SER A 189 -10.02 -16.15 9.00
N ILE A 190 -10.15 -16.83 7.86
CA ILE A 190 -9.09 -17.64 7.26
C ILE A 190 -8.55 -16.95 6.00
N TYR A 191 -7.32 -16.45 6.08
CA TYR A 191 -6.70 -15.67 5.01
C TYR A 191 -5.46 -16.36 4.46
N THR A 192 -5.16 -16.05 3.21
CA THR A 192 -4.00 -16.59 2.52
C THR A 192 -2.81 -15.64 2.70
N ASN A 193 -1.66 -16.17 3.13
CA ASN A 193 -0.45 -15.37 3.28
C ASN A 193 0.79 -16.06 2.68
N SER A 194 1.87 -15.29 2.62
CA SER A 194 3.17 -15.79 2.19
C SER A 194 3.74 -16.82 3.19
N LEU A 195 4.46 -17.81 2.65
CA LEU A 195 5.20 -18.78 3.44
C LEU A 195 6.27 -18.08 4.29
N TYR A 196 6.37 -18.47 5.55
CA TYR A 196 7.42 -18.00 6.43
C TYR A 196 8.80 -18.43 5.90
N GLN A 197 9.71 -17.46 5.81
CA GLN A 197 11.09 -17.68 5.39
C GLN A 197 12.05 -16.90 6.29
N ARG A 198 13.07 -17.58 6.81
CA ARG A 198 14.07 -16.96 7.71
C ARG A 198 15.01 -15.99 6.98
N ASN A 199 15.12 -16.09 5.66
CA ASN A 199 15.96 -15.20 4.88
C ASN A 199 15.32 -13.81 4.80
N GLU A 200 16.00 -12.82 5.36
CA GLU A 200 15.56 -11.42 5.41
C GLU A 200 15.11 -10.87 4.04
N ASN A 201 15.81 -11.24 2.96
CA ASN A 201 15.67 -10.61 1.65
C ASN A 201 14.84 -11.42 0.65
N THR A 202 14.17 -12.49 1.08
CA THR A 202 13.29 -13.27 0.21
C THR A 202 12.03 -12.50 -0.18
N ILE A 203 11.57 -12.66 -1.43
CA ILE A 203 10.31 -12.08 -1.92
C ILE A 203 9.08 -12.49 -1.08
N MET A 204 9.17 -13.57 -0.30
CA MET A 204 8.08 -13.95 0.63
C MET A 204 7.91 -12.94 1.79
N ASN A 205 8.90 -12.09 2.04
CA ASN A 205 8.87 -11.03 3.05
C ASN A 205 8.65 -9.64 2.42
N LEU A 206 8.12 -9.55 1.21
CA LEU A 206 7.77 -8.30 0.54
C LEU A 206 6.37 -7.80 0.96
N GLY A 207 6.24 -6.50 1.17
CA GLY A 207 4.96 -5.83 1.41
C GLY A 207 4.23 -6.42 2.62
N HIS A 208 2.92 -6.51 2.56
CA HIS A 208 2.11 -7.09 3.63
C HIS A 208 2.00 -8.63 3.56
N GLY A 209 2.93 -9.32 2.90
CA GLY A 209 2.82 -10.75 2.56
C GLY A 209 2.36 -11.66 3.70
N ARG A 210 2.82 -11.43 4.94
CA ARG A 210 2.43 -12.22 6.13
C ARG A 210 1.07 -11.86 6.73
N ALA A 211 0.59 -10.63 6.49
CA ALA A 211 -0.77 -10.20 6.78
C ALA A 211 -1.76 -10.57 5.65
N GLY A 212 -1.30 -11.21 4.56
CA GLY A 212 -2.17 -11.61 3.46
C GLY A 212 -2.86 -10.42 2.82
N HIS A 213 -4.11 -10.57 2.39
CA HIS A 213 -4.90 -9.47 1.78
C HIS A 213 -5.59 -8.56 2.80
N LEU A 214 -5.35 -8.72 4.11
CA LEU A 214 -6.03 -7.94 5.15
C LEU A 214 -5.89 -6.42 4.94
N PRO A 215 -4.71 -5.87 4.61
CA PRO A 215 -4.59 -4.43 4.37
C PRO A 215 -5.34 -3.95 3.12
N ASP A 216 -5.72 -4.85 2.21
CA ASP A 216 -6.47 -4.53 0.99
C ASP A 216 -7.99 -4.51 1.22
N TYR A 217 -8.48 -5.11 2.31
CA TYR A 217 -9.91 -5.21 2.60
C TYR A 217 -10.39 -4.01 3.41
N SER A 218 -11.03 -3.04 2.74
CA SER A 218 -11.52 -1.80 3.33
C SER A 218 -12.48 -1.96 4.52
N PHE A 219 -13.12 -3.12 4.67
CA PHE A 219 -14.08 -3.39 5.75
C PHE A 219 -13.46 -4.02 7.00
N VAL A 220 -12.23 -4.54 6.93
CA VAL A 220 -11.64 -5.32 8.03
C VAL A 220 -10.98 -4.41 9.06
N ARG A 221 -11.22 -4.70 10.33
CA ARG A 221 -10.44 -4.15 11.44
C ARG A 221 -9.65 -5.28 12.08
N TYR A 222 -8.38 -5.07 12.37
CA TYR A 222 -7.54 -6.11 12.95
C TYR A 222 -6.45 -5.53 13.84
N ARG A 223 -5.94 -6.36 14.76
CA ARG A 223 -4.80 -6.03 15.60
C ARG A 223 -3.69 -7.06 15.45
N TYR A 224 -2.45 -6.60 15.55
CA TYR A 224 -1.26 -7.43 15.44
C TYR A 224 -0.05 -6.80 16.15
N LEU A 225 1.01 -7.59 16.31
CA LEU A 225 2.25 -7.16 16.95
C LEU A 225 3.41 -7.12 15.93
N PRO A 226 3.78 -5.95 15.39
CA PRO A 226 4.96 -5.83 14.55
C PRO A 226 6.25 -5.89 15.36
N ALA A 227 7.27 -6.59 14.83
CA ALA A 227 8.58 -6.66 15.47
C ALA A 227 9.28 -5.28 15.51
N TRP A 228 9.04 -4.41 14.54
CA TRP A 228 9.64 -3.07 14.50
C TRP A 228 8.99 -2.07 15.46
N GLY A 229 7.75 -2.33 15.87
CA GLY A 229 7.02 -1.61 16.92
C GLY A 229 7.23 -2.23 18.29
N ASP A 230 8.38 -2.89 18.53
CA ASP A 230 8.75 -3.49 19.81
C ASP A 230 7.71 -4.50 20.37
N TYR A 231 6.94 -5.12 19.47
CA TYR A 231 5.81 -5.99 19.77
C TYR A 231 4.70 -5.31 20.59
N GLU A 232 4.58 -3.99 20.51
CA GLU A 232 3.39 -3.28 20.95
C GLU A 232 2.23 -3.56 20.00
N GLU A 233 1.02 -3.57 20.56
CA GLU A 233 -0.19 -3.82 19.79
C GLU A 233 -0.52 -2.63 18.90
N ILE A 234 -0.70 -2.91 17.61
CA ILE A 234 -1.24 -1.96 16.65
C ILE A 234 -2.62 -2.43 16.21
N ILE A 235 -3.59 -1.53 16.31
CA ILE A 235 -4.91 -1.68 15.69
C ILE A 235 -4.85 -1.00 14.32
N LYS A 236 -5.26 -1.75 13.31
CA LYS A 236 -5.46 -1.27 11.95
C LYS A 236 -6.96 -1.27 11.66
N ASP A 237 -7.49 -0.08 11.39
CA ASP A 237 -8.90 0.18 11.19
C ASP A 237 -9.12 0.57 9.74
N ASN A 238 -9.19 -0.43 8.85
CA ASN A 238 -9.32 -0.14 7.42
C ASN A 238 -10.58 0.68 7.10
N PRO A 239 -11.76 0.48 7.71
CA PRO A 239 -12.91 1.35 7.45
C PRO A 239 -12.61 2.84 7.66
N GLU A 240 -11.95 3.16 8.78
CA GLU A 240 -11.55 4.53 9.10
C GLU A 240 -10.41 5.01 8.19
N ASP A 241 -9.38 4.19 7.97
CA ASP A 241 -8.21 4.53 7.16
C ASP A 241 -8.59 4.77 5.69
N TYR A 242 -9.48 3.94 5.13
CA TYR A 242 -9.99 4.11 3.77
C TYR A 242 -10.91 5.33 3.65
N THR A 243 -11.67 5.66 4.71
CA THR A 243 -12.46 6.90 4.76
C THR A 243 -11.54 8.12 4.71
N LYS A 244 -10.47 8.13 5.51
CA LYS A 244 -9.44 9.19 5.51
C LYS A 244 -8.70 9.28 4.18
N ALA A 245 -8.34 8.13 3.60
CA ALA A 245 -7.73 8.10 2.27
C ALA A 245 -8.65 8.76 1.24
N PHE A 246 -9.93 8.41 1.22
CA PHE A 246 -10.91 8.96 0.29
C PHE A 246 -11.12 10.47 0.47
N THR A 247 -11.22 10.96 1.72
CA THR A 247 -11.35 12.40 1.99
C THR A 247 -10.10 13.17 1.59
N GLN A 248 -8.91 12.62 1.88
CA GLN A 248 -7.65 13.22 1.51
C GLN A 248 -7.44 13.21 -0.02
N MET A 249 -7.91 12.19 -0.74
CA MET A 249 -7.92 12.17 -2.20
C MET A 249 -8.78 13.31 -2.76
N ILE A 250 -9.99 13.51 -2.25
CA ILE A 250 -10.86 14.63 -2.67
C ILE A 250 -10.14 15.97 -2.45
N TYR A 251 -9.51 16.14 -1.28
CA TYR A 251 -8.78 17.36 -0.97
C TYR A 251 -7.56 17.57 -1.89
N ALA A 252 -6.78 16.51 -2.16
CA ALA A 252 -5.66 16.54 -3.09
C ALA A 252 -6.11 16.90 -4.51
N LEU A 253 -7.22 16.34 -4.98
CA LEU A 253 -7.80 16.62 -6.29
C LEU A 253 -8.25 18.07 -6.42
N LYS A 254 -8.89 18.64 -5.39
CA LYS A 254 -9.23 20.08 -5.34
C LYS A 254 -7.98 20.97 -5.37
N TYR A 255 -6.93 20.60 -4.63
CA TYR A 255 -5.63 21.28 -4.70
C TYR A 255 -5.03 21.24 -6.11
N LEU A 256 -5.09 20.09 -6.80
CA LEU A 256 -4.56 19.93 -8.16
C LEU A 256 -5.34 20.75 -9.20
N ARG A 257 -6.62 21.02 -8.95
CA ARG A 257 -7.45 21.96 -9.73
C ARG A 257 -7.19 23.43 -9.42
N GLY A 258 -6.44 23.72 -8.35
CA GLY A 258 -6.19 25.09 -7.91
C GLY A 258 -7.31 25.69 -7.05
N GLU A 259 -8.21 24.88 -6.50
CA GLU A 259 -9.22 25.33 -5.52
C GLU A 259 -8.58 25.59 -4.14
N ASN A 260 -7.51 24.85 -3.83
CA ASN A 260 -6.69 25.04 -2.64
C ASN A 260 -5.27 25.44 -3.05
N ASP A 261 -4.67 26.37 -2.31
CA ASP A 261 -3.30 26.84 -2.58
C ASP A 261 -2.23 25.83 -2.14
N VAL A 262 -2.52 25.04 -1.10
CA VAL A 262 -1.60 24.09 -0.44
C VAL A 262 -2.29 22.74 -0.29
N PHE A 263 -1.51 21.66 -0.40
CA PHE A 263 -1.95 20.32 -0.01
C PHE A 263 -1.43 20.01 1.40
N GLU A 264 -2.29 20.15 2.40
CA GLU A 264 -2.03 19.79 3.79
C GLU A 264 -2.05 18.27 4.02
N LYS A 265 -1.28 17.82 5.01
CA LYS A 265 -1.08 16.40 5.34
C LYS A 265 -2.20 15.83 6.19
N ASP A 266 -2.82 16.61 7.08
CA ASP A 266 -3.75 16.12 8.08
C ASP A 266 -5.15 16.73 7.84
N VAL A 267 -5.81 16.26 6.78
CA VAL A 267 -7.14 16.75 6.34
C VAL A 267 -8.20 15.67 6.47
#